data_AF-A0A2T5IL91-F1
#
_entry.id   AF-A0A2T5IL91-F1
#
_cell.length_a   1.000
_cell.length_b   1.000
_cell.length_c   1.000
_cell.angle_alpha   90.00
_cell.angle_beta   90.00
_cell.angle_gamma   90.00
#
_symmetry.space_group_name_H-M   'P 1'
#
loop_
_entity.id
_entity.type
_entity.pdbx_description
1 polymer ?
#
loop_
_entity_poly.entity_id
_entity_poly.type
_entity_poly.pdbx_seq_one_letter_code
_entity_poly.pdbx_strand_id
1 'polypeptide(L)'
;MTAFDYVVLSIFFVSVILSIFRGFVRESLAIAGWVVAFIVAGAYTSFFEQFLPVEIAGETLRFFITFVLTFLAVLLVTALITMLLATLIKGIGLGFIDRILGSIFGFLRALIIVMLLVLIAGLTTIPSQVFWQQAVLSKPLEAIALQILPWLPNDLSKHINYERRESS
;
A
#
# COMPACT_ATOMS: atom_id res chain seq x y z
N MET A 1 25.04 2.24 11.39
CA MET A 1 23.77 2.72 10.83
C MET A 1 24.08 3.43 9.53
N THR A 2 23.71 2.82 8.41
CA THR A 2 23.97 3.34 7.06
C THR A 2 22.78 4.14 6.54
N ALA A 3 22.91 4.73 5.34
CA ALA A 3 21.80 5.41 4.67
C ALA A 3 20.56 4.51 4.52
N PHE A 4 20.74 3.20 4.31
CA PHE A 4 19.64 2.24 4.25
C PHE A 4 18.87 2.17 5.56
N ASP A 5 19.56 2.08 6.70
CA ASP A 5 18.92 2.02 8.03
C ASP A 5 18.06 3.27 8.27
N TYR A 6 18.55 4.46 7.90
CA TYR A 6 17.80 5.71 8.04
C TYR A 6 16.55 5.76 7.14
N VAL A 7 16.64 5.25 5.91
CA VAL A 7 15.48 5.18 4.99
C VAL A 7 14.42 4.25 5.56
N VAL A 8 14.81 3.04 5.98
CA VAL A 8 13.88 2.08 6.58
C VAL A 8 13.23 2.67 7.83
N LEU A 9 14.02 3.23 8.74
CA LEU A 9 13.51 3.81 9.98
C LEU A 9 12.56 4.98 9.71
N SER A 10 12.86 5.83 8.72
CA SER A 10 12.00 6.92 8.30
C SER A 10 10.65 6.43 7.77
N ILE A 11 10.64 5.37 6.95
CA ILE A 11 9.39 4.76 6.44
C ILE A 11 8.54 4.24 7.60
N PHE A 12 9.13 3.50 8.54
CA PHE A 12 8.43 3.03 9.73
C PHE A 12 7.89 4.18 10.57
N PHE A 13 8.73 5.18 10.85
CA PHE A 13 8.38 6.32 11.68
C PHE A 13 7.22 7.11 11.08
N VAL A 14 7.32 7.50 9.80
CA VAL A 14 6.28 8.24 9.08
C VAL A 14 5.01 7.41 9.01
N SER A 15 5.10 6.12 8.65
CA SER A 15 3.92 5.27 8.51
C SER A 15 3.16 5.12 9.83
N VAL A 16 3.87 4.78 10.92
CA VAL A 16 3.28 4.61 12.25
C VAL A 16 2.68 5.92 12.76
N ILE A 17 3.38 7.04 12.62
CA ILE A 17 2.89 8.36 13.06
C ILE A 17 1.63 8.77 12.32
N LEU A 18 1.63 8.64 10.99
CA LEU A 18 0.45 8.95 10.19
C LEU A 18 -0.74 8.08 10.59
N SER A 19 -0.51 6.80 10.88
CA SER A 19 -1.55 5.88 11.33
C SER A 19 -2.05 6.17 12.75
N ILE A 20 -1.19 6.61 13.67
CA ILE A 20 -1.60 7.08 15.00
C ILE A 20 -2.49 8.31 14.89
N PHE A 21 -2.18 9.27 14.01
CA PHE A 21 -2.99 10.46 13.84
C PHE A 21 -4.32 10.18 13.12
N ARG A 22 -4.32 9.27 12.15
CA ARG A 22 -5.51 8.93 11.35
C ARG A 22 -6.44 7.94 12.05
N GLY A 23 -5.90 6.98 12.80
CA GLY A 23 -6.63 5.87 13.40
C GLY A 23 -6.83 4.68 12.46
N PHE A 24 -6.97 3.48 13.01
CA PHE A 24 -7.18 2.22 12.28
C PHE A 24 -8.42 2.27 11.39
N VAL A 25 -9.57 2.66 11.95
CA VAL A 25 -10.86 2.63 11.26
C VAL A 25 -10.81 3.46 9.98
N ARG A 26 -10.20 4.66 10.04
CA ARG A 26 -10.05 5.51 8.87
C ARG A 26 -9.15 4.88 7.81
N GLU A 27 -8.07 4.22 8.23
CA GLU A 27 -7.14 3.58 7.30
C GLU A 27 -7.72 2.33 6.63
N SER A 28 -8.36 1.46 7.40
CA SER A 28 -9.01 0.25 6.87
C SER A 28 -10.18 0.58 5.95
N LEU A 29 -11.02 1.54 6.33
CA LEU A 29 -12.13 1.98 5.50
C LEU A 29 -11.67 2.72 4.25
N ALA A 30 -10.55 3.45 4.30
CA ALA A 30 -9.97 4.04 3.09
C ALA A 30 -9.54 2.95 2.10
N ILE A 31 -8.82 1.92 2.56
CA ILE A 31 -8.41 0.81 1.69
C ILE A 31 -9.62 0.05 1.14
N ALA A 32 -10.60 -0.25 2.00
CA ALA A 32 -11.85 -0.87 1.58
C ALA A 32 -12.60 0.01 0.56
N GLY A 33 -12.61 1.33 0.75
CA GLY A 33 -13.22 2.30 -0.15
C GLY A 33 -12.60 2.28 -1.54
N TRP A 34 -11.27 2.16 -1.65
CA TRP A 34 -10.59 1.96 -2.93
C TRP A 34 -11.00 0.66 -3.62
N VAL A 35 -11.04 -0.46 -2.90
CA VAL A 35 -11.48 -1.75 -3.45
C VAL A 35 -12.93 -1.69 -3.92
N VAL A 36 -13.83 -1.15 -3.09
CA VAL A 36 -15.24 -0.96 -3.44
C VAL A 36 -15.39 -0.04 -4.65
N ALA A 37 -14.63 1.05 -4.72
CA ALA A 37 -14.66 1.96 -5.86
C ALA A 37 -14.25 1.26 -7.17
N PHE A 38 -13.20 0.43 -7.15
CA PHE A 38 -12.81 -0.36 -8.33
C PHE A 38 -13.87 -1.36 -8.75
N ILE A 39 -14.45 -2.10 -7.80
CA ILE A 39 -15.50 -3.09 -8.09
C ILE A 39 -16.75 -2.39 -8.66
N VAL A 40 -17.21 -1.32 -8.02
CA VAL A 40 -18.43 -0.61 -8.43
C VAL A 40 -18.21 0.12 -9.76
N ALA A 41 -17.09 0.82 -9.92
CA ALA A 41 -16.78 1.44 -11.21
C ALA A 41 -16.69 0.38 -12.31
N GLY A 42 -15.97 -0.72 -12.09
CA GLY A 42 -15.85 -1.79 -13.08
C GLY A 42 -17.19 -2.45 -13.45
N ALA A 43 -18.06 -2.70 -12.47
CA ALA A 43 -19.32 -3.37 -12.68
C ALA A 43 -20.43 -2.46 -13.26
N TYR A 44 -20.42 -1.17 -12.92
CA TYR A 44 -21.52 -0.25 -13.25
C TYR A 44 -21.17 0.83 -14.28
N THR A 45 -19.94 0.85 -14.84
CA THR A 45 -19.56 1.85 -15.86
C THR A 45 -20.55 1.88 -17.02
N SER A 46 -20.90 0.72 -17.61
CA SER A 46 -21.84 0.67 -18.75
C SER A 46 -23.23 1.17 -18.40
N PHE A 47 -23.67 1.02 -17.14
CA PHE A 47 -24.95 1.56 -16.68
C PHE A 47 -24.90 3.09 -16.57
N PHE A 48 -23.77 3.66 -16.15
CA PHE A 48 -23.62 5.11 -16.02
C PHE A 48 -23.28 5.81 -17.33
N GLU A 49 -22.82 5.07 -18.33
CA GLU A 49 -22.38 5.61 -19.62
C GLU A 49 -23.52 6.30 -20.37
N GLN A 50 -24.76 5.84 -20.19
CA GLN A 50 -25.96 6.43 -20.77
C GLN A 50 -26.26 7.85 -20.29
N PHE A 51 -25.71 8.27 -19.14
CA PHE A 51 -25.89 9.62 -18.61
C PHE A 51 -24.85 10.60 -19.14
N LEU A 52 -23.83 10.13 -19.87
CA LEU A 52 -22.86 11.02 -20.51
C LEU A 52 -23.40 11.50 -21.86
N PRO A 53 -23.09 12.76 -22.25
CA PRO A 53 -23.49 13.30 -23.55
C PRO A 53 -22.95 12.45 -24.70
N VAL A 54 -23.77 12.27 -25.73
CA VAL A 54 -23.42 11.48 -26.93
C VAL A 54 -22.34 12.20 -27.76
N GLU A 55 -22.16 13.51 -27.57
CA GLU A 55 -21.15 14.32 -28.25
C GLU A 55 -19.70 13.99 -27.85
N ILE A 56 -19.48 13.16 -26.82
CA ILE A 56 -18.15 12.68 -26.44
C ILE A 56 -17.65 11.70 -27.51
N ALA A 57 -16.68 12.17 -28.31
CA ALA A 57 -16.12 11.39 -29.42
C ALA A 57 -15.36 10.14 -28.91
N GLY A 58 -15.79 8.97 -29.37
CA GLY A 58 -15.15 7.68 -29.14
C GLY A 58 -15.74 6.91 -27.95
N GLU A 59 -16.31 5.74 -28.23
CA GLU A 59 -16.89 4.83 -27.23
C GLU A 59 -15.89 4.51 -26.12
N THR A 60 -14.63 4.25 -26.47
CA THR A 60 -13.55 4.00 -25.51
C THR A 60 -13.34 5.19 -24.57
N LEU A 61 -13.28 6.41 -25.10
CA LEU A 61 -13.06 7.60 -24.28
C LEU A 61 -14.25 7.86 -23.34
N ARG A 62 -15.47 7.70 -23.84
CA ARG A 62 -16.69 7.83 -23.04
C ARG A 62 -16.75 6.80 -21.91
N PHE A 63 -16.40 5.54 -22.19
CA PHE A 63 -16.29 4.49 -21.18
C PHE A 63 -15.27 4.86 -20.09
N PHE A 64 -14.06 5.27 -20.48
CA PHE A 64 -13.01 5.67 -19.53
C PHE A 64 -13.44 6.85 -18.66
N ILE A 65 -14.03 7.90 -19.23
CA ILE A 65 -14.51 9.06 -18.48
C ILE A 65 -15.60 8.61 -17.48
N THR A 66 -16.55 7.80 -17.92
CA THR A 66 -17.63 7.28 -17.06
C THR A 66 -17.06 6.45 -15.90
N PHE A 67 -16.10 5.58 -16.19
CA PHE A 67 -15.42 4.77 -15.18
C PHE A 67 -14.76 5.67 -14.13
N VAL A 68 -13.99 6.67 -14.57
CA VAL A 68 -13.29 7.60 -13.66
C VAL A 68 -14.27 8.41 -12.82
N LEU A 69 -15.33 8.95 -13.43
CA LEU A 69 -16.35 9.70 -12.70
C LEU A 69 -17.07 8.84 -11.67
N THR A 70 -17.47 7.62 -12.04
CA THR A 70 -18.12 6.66 -11.12
C THR A 70 -17.17 6.30 -9.98
N PHE A 71 -15.92 5.98 -10.31
CA PHE A 71 -14.87 5.66 -9.34
C PHE A 71 -14.69 6.79 -8.31
N LEU A 72 -14.55 8.03 -8.78
CA LEU A 72 -14.39 9.20 -7.92
C LEU A 72 -15.65 9.46 -7.07
N ALA A 73 -16.85 9.27 -7.63
CA ALA A 73 -18.10 9.39 -6.88
C ALA A 73 -18.18 8.37 -5.74
N VAL A 74 -17.82 7.11 -5.99
CA VAL A 74 -17.79 6.07 -4.95
C VAL A 74 -16.72 6.39 -3.90
N LEU A 75 -15.53 6.84 -4.30
CA LEU A 75 -14.50 7.28 -3.35
C LEU A 75 -14.99 8.44 -2.48
N LEU A 76 -15.73 9.39 -3.03
CA LEU A 76 -16.30 10.50 -2.28
C LEU A 76 -17.31 9.98 -1.24
N VAL A 77 -18.25 9.13 -1.64
CA VAL A 77 -19.26 8.56 -0.75
C VAL A 77 -18.60 7.74 0.36
N THR A 78 -17.67 6.85 0.02
CA THR A 78 -16.96 6.01 1.00
C THR A 78 -16.11 6.86 1.95
N ALA A 79 -15.51 7.97 1.49
CA ALA A 79 -14.81 8.90 2.34
C ALA A 79 -15.74 9.58 3.35
N LEU A 80 -16.93 10.02 2.93
CA LEU A 80 -17.94 10.60 3.84
C LEU A 80 -18.40 9.61 4.90
N ILE A 81 -18.69 8.36 4.50
CA ILE A 81 -19.03 7.26 5.41
C ILE A 81 -17.89 7.03 6.41
N THR A 82 -16.65 7.01 5.93
CA THR A 82 -15.46 6.85 6.77
C THR A 82 -15.33 7.96 7.80
N MET A 83 -15.59 9.21 7.42
CA MET A 83 -15.57 10.34 8.35
C MET A 83 -16.64 10.20 9.44
N LEU A 84 -17.86 9.78 9.06
CA LEU A 84 -18.94 9.55 9.99
C LEU A 84 -18.58 8.43 10.99
N LEU A 85 -18.16 7.27 10.49
CA LEU A 85 -17.79 6.12 11.32
C LEU A 85 -16.63 6.46 12.27
N ALA A 86 -15.58 7.12 11.77
CA ALA A 86 -14.46 7.55 12.60
C ALA A 86 -14.89 8.53 13.71
N THR A 87 -15.90 9.36 13.46
CA THR A 87 -16.46 10.28 14.47
C THR A 87 -17.29 9.53 15.51
N LEU A 88 -18.08 8.54 15.09
CA LEU A 88 -18.84 7.68 16.01
C LEU A 88 -17.93 6.91 16.97
N ILE A 89 -16.83 6.33 16.46
CA ILE A 89 -15.82 5.61 17.26
C ILE A 89 -15.19 6.52 18.32
N LYS A 90 -14.93 7.79 17.97
CA LYS A 90 -14.45 8.78 18.93
C LYS A 90 -15.52 9.12 19.97
N GLY A 91 -16.78 9.23 19.56
CA GLY A 91 -17.92 9.54 20.45
C GLY A 91 -18.17 8.48 21.53
N ILE A 92 -17.93 7.20 21.23
CA ILE A 92 -18.07 6.10 22.20
C ILE A 92 -16.80 5.88 23.05
N GLY A 93 -15.81 6.78 22.99
CA GLY A 93 -14.60 6.71 23.80
C GLY A 93 -13.54 5.70 23.31
N LEU A 94 -13.78 5.00 22.19
CA LEU A 94 -12.83 4.03 21.62
C LEU A 94 -11.71 4.67 20.80
N GLY A 95 -11.64 6.01 20.76
CA GLY A 95 -10.61 6.73 20.00
C GLY A 95 -9.18 6.39 20.40
N PHE A 96 -8.91 6.04 21.66
CA PHE A 96 -7.57 5.61 22.08
C PHE A 96 -7.21 4.24 21.51
N ILE A 97 -8.14 3.27 21.58
CA ILE A 97 -7.96 1.92 21.03
C ILE A 97 -7.78 1.99 19.50
N ASP A 98 -8.58 2.82 18.82
CA ASP A 98 -8.47 3.05 17.37
C ASP A 98 -7.08 3.56 16.95
N ARG A 99 -6.44 4.41 17.77
CA ARG A 99 -5.07 4.89 17.52
C ARG A 99 -4.00 3.83 17.77
N ILE A 100 -4.18 2.97 18.78
CA ILE A 100 -3.26 1.84 19.03
C ILE A 100 -3.36 0.81 17.90
N LEU A 101 -4.57 0.44 17.50
CA LEU A 101 -4.74 -0.43 16.35
C LEU A 101 -4.17 0.22 15.09
N GLY A 102 -4.28 1.55 14.98
CA GLY A 102 -3.67 2.34 13.91
C GLY A 102 -2.15 2.19 13.91
N SER A 103 -1.48 2.28 15.06
CA SER A 103 -0.01 2.14 15.11
C SER A 103 0.45 0.76 14.66
N ILE A 104 -0.25 -0.31 15.06
CA ILE A 104 0.03 -1.69 14.61
C ILE A 104 -0.18 -1.79 13.09
N PHE A 105 -1.27 -1.23 12.58
CA PHE A 105 -1.56 -1.23 11.15
C PHE A 105 -0.51 -0.46 10.34
N GLY A 106 -0.11 0.73 10.82
CA GLY A 106 0.95 1.54 10.22
C GLY A 106 2.30 0.86 10.23
N PHE A 107 2.60 0.09 11.29
CA PHE A 107 3.80 -0.73 11.37
C PHE A 107 3.78 -1.86 10.34
N LEU A 108 2.68 -2.62 10.25
CA LEU A 108 2.52 -3.70 9.26
C LEU A 108 2.60 -3.15 7.83
N ARG A 109 1.98 -2.00 7.55
CA ARG A 109 2.09 -1.33 6.25
C ARG A 109 3.53 -0.95 5.93
N ALA A 110 4.25 -0.36 6.89
CA ALA A 110 5.67 0.00 6.69
C ALA A 110 6.51 -1.24 6.40
N LEU A 111 6.27 -2.34 7.14
CA LEU A 111 6.94 -3.60 6.91
C LEU A 111 6.70 -4.11 5.48
N ILE A 112 5.45 -4.12 5.00
CA ILE A 112 5.13 -4.52 3.62
C ILE A 112 5.87 -3.65 2.61
N ILE A 113 5.84 -2.32 2.76
CA ILE A 113 6.51 -1.39 1.85
C ILE A 113 8.03 -1.65 1.84
N VAL A 114 8.65 -1.79 3.02
CA VAL A 114 10.09 -2.05 3.14
C VAL A 114 10.44 -3.40 2.53
N MET A 115 9.64 -4.44 2.75
CA MET A 115 9.85 -5.76 2.13
C MET A 115 9.78 -5.70 0.61
N LEU A 116 8.82 -4.95 0.04
CA LEU A 116 8.74 -4.74 -1.40
C LEU A 116 9.98 -4.00 -1.92
N LEU A 117 10.45 -2.96 -1.24
CA LEU A 117 11.67 -2.24 -1.60
C LEU A 117 12.90 -3.14 -1.54
N VAL A 118 12.98 -4.01 -0.53
CA VAL A 118 14.06 -4.99 -0.40
C VAL A 118 14.03 -5.98 -1.56
N LEU A 119 12.89 -6.60 -1.84
CA LEU A 119 12.73 -7.51 -2.98
C LEU A 119 13.11 -6.85 -4.32
N ILE A 120 12.66 -5.61 -4.56
CA ILE A 120 13.03 -4.84 -5.75
C ILE A 120 14.54 -4.57 -5.77
N ALA A 121 15.15 -4.19 -4.63
CA ALA A 121 16.59 -4.00 -4.54
C ALA A 121 17.36 -5.29 -4.84
N GLY A 122 16.86 -6.45 -4.39
CA GLY A 122 17.40 -7.78 -4.69
C GLY A 122 17.47 -8.10 -6.19
N LEU A 123 16.59 -7.53 -7.00
CA LEU A 123 16.61 -7.63 -8.47
C LEU A 123 17.66 -6.71 -9.12
N THR A 124 18.37 -5.89 -8.35
CA THR A 124 19.35 -4.91 -8.83
C THR A 124 20.75 -5.18 -8.24
N THR A 125 21.72 -4.31 -8.54
CA THR A 125 23.08 -4.36 -7.96
C THR A 125 23.21 -3.66 -6.61
N ILE A 126 22.12 -3.10 -6.08
CA ILE A 126 22.07 -2.40 -4.78
C ILE A 126 22.59 -3.26 -3.60
N PRO A 127 22.27 -4.57 -3.49
CA PRO A 127 22.74 -5.40 -2.39
C PRO A 127 24.27 -5.53 -2.29
N SER A 128 24.96 -5.32 -3.40
CA SER A 128 26.43 -5.35 -3.47
C SER A 128 27.10 -4.06 -2.95
N GLN A 129 26.34 -3.00 -2.68
CA GLN A 129 26.90 -1.72 -2.26
C GLN A 129 27.21 -1.66 -0.77
N VAL A 130 28.27 -0.92 -0.41
CA VAL A 130 28.78 -0.81 0.96
C VAL A 130 27.71 -0.33 1.95
N PHE A 131 26.86 0.62 1.55
CA PHE A 131 25.78 1.14 2.40
C PHE A 131 24.71 0.09 2.72
N TRP A 132 24.52 -0.92 1.88
CA TRP A 132 23.57 -2.00 2.09
C TRP A 132 24.19 -3.10 2.97
N GLN A 133 25.43 -3.46 2.66
CA GLN A 133 26.15 -4.53 3.35
C GLN A 133 26.45 -4.23 4.81
N GLN A 134 26.74 -2.97 5.14
CA GLN A 134 27.02 -2.51 6.50
C GLN A 134 25.76 -2.12 7.27
N ALA A 135 24.58 -2.18 6.64
CA ALA A 135 23.33 -1.84 7.30
C ALA A 135 22.98 -2.89 8.36
N VAL A 136 22.44 -2.45 9.49
CA VAL A 136 22.02 -3.36 10.56
C VAL A 136 20.72 -4.07 10.19
N LEU A 137 19.84 -3.37 9.47
CA LEU A 137 18.53 -3.90 9.08
C LEU A 137 18.55 -4.72 7.79
N SER A 138 19.63 -4.70 7.00
CA SER A 138 19.67 -5.43 5.72
C SER A 138 19.59 -6.94 5.92
N LYS A 139 20.44 -7.53 6.76
CA LYS A 139 20.46 -8.99 7.02
C LYS A 139 19.12 -9.56 7.49
N PRO A 140 18.45 -9.01 8.53
CA PRO A 140 17.16 -9.54 8.96
C PRO A 140 16.06 -9.36 7.91
N LEU A 141 16.06 -8.25 7.16
CA LEU A 141 15.08 -8.03 6.09
C LEU A 141 15.31 -8.94 4.89
N GLU A 142 16.56 -9.20 4.51
CA GLU A 142 16.92 -10.20 3.49
C GLU A 142 16.47 -11.61 3.90
N ALA A 143 16.69 -11.99 5.17
CA ALA A 143 16.25 -13.30 5.67
C ALA A 143 14.73 -13.48 5.60
N ILE A 144 13.96 -12.41 5.88
CA ILE A 144 12.50 -12.42 5.71
C ILE A 144 12.15 -12.47 4.21
N ALA A 145 12.89 -11.77 3.36
CA ALA A 145 12.64 -11.75 1.91
C ALA A 145 12.83 -13.14 1.29
N LEU A 146 13.85 -13.87 1.73
CA LEU A 146 14.12 -15.25 1.31
C LEU A 146 12.98 -16.22 1.70
N GLN A 147 12.28 -15.99 2.81
CA GLN A 147 11.12 -16.80 3.19
C GLN A 147 9.87 -16.51 2.34
N ILE A 148 9.78 -15.32 1.75
CA ILE A 148 8.67 -14.91 0.87
C ILE A 148 8.93 -15.34 -0.58
N LEU A 149 10.20 -15.57 -0.93
CA LEU A 149 10.67 -15.97 -2.26
C LEU A 149 9.95 -17.20 -2.86
N PRO A 150 9.61 -18.27 -2.09
CA PRO A 150 8.82 -19.40 -2.59
C PRO A 150 7.40 -19.05 -3.02
N TRP A 151 6.85 -17.91 -2.58
CA TRP A 151 5.53 -17.44 -2.97
C TRP A 151 5.59 -16.48 -4.17
N LEU A 152 6.80 -16.10 -4.62
CA LEU A 152 6.97 -15.29 -5.82
C LEU A 152 6.89 -16.16 -7.10
N PRO A 153 6.42 -15.59 -8.23
CA PRO A 153 6.48 -16.24 -9.53
C PRO A 153 7.91 -16.68 -9.88
N ASN A 154 8.04 -17.88 -10.47
CA ASN A 154 9.33 -18.53 -10.79
C ASN A 154 10.28 -17.71 -11.69
N ASP A 155 9.79 -16.69 -12.38
CA ASP A 155 10.58 -15.80 -13.23
C ASP A 155 11.40 -14.77 -12.43
N LEU A 156 10.90 -14.35 -11.26
CA LEU A 156 11.55 -13.37 -10.41
C LEU A 156 12.57 -14.01 -9.47
N SER A 157 12.32 -15.24 -9.02
CA SER A 157 13.21 -15.95 -8.09
C SER A 157 14.63 -16.17 -8.65
N LYS A 158 14.74 -16.36 -9.98
CA LYS A 158 16.02 -16.58 -10.68
C LYS A 158 16.90 -15.34 -10.82
N HIS A 159 16.35 -14.14 -10.64
CA HIS A 159 17.05 -12.86 -10.87
C HIS A 159 17.40 -12.12 -9.58
N ILE A 160 17.07 -12.71 -8.42
CA ILE A 160 17.34 -12.11 -7.13
C ILE A 160 18.77 -12.45 -6.69
N ASN A 161 19.63 -11.43 -6.65
CA ASN A 161 21.07 -11.56 -6.37
C ASN A 161 21.41 -11.66 -4.86
N TYR A 162 20.61 -12.36 -4.04
CA TYR A 162 21.00 -12.63 -2.64
C TYR A 162 21.99 -13.82 -2.53
N GLU A 163 21.95 -14.76 -3.48
CA GLU A 163 22.66 -16.06 -3.42
C GLU A 163 24.20 -15.97 -3.44
N ARG A 164 24.82 -14.87 -3.88
CA ARG A 164 26.29 -14.78 -3.95
C ARG A 164 26.97 -14.75 -2.56
N ARG A 165 26.21 -14.70 -1.45
CA ARG A 165 26.76 -14.56 -0.10
C ARG A 165 26.90 -15.86 0.70
N GLU A 166 26.24 -16.95 0.32
CA GLU A 166 26.30 -18.19 1.11
C GLU A 166 27.42 -19.16 0.68
N SER A 167 28.18 -18.83 -0.38
CA SER A 167 29.27 -19.68 -0.90
C SER A 167 30.68 -19.15 -0.63
N SER A 168 30.93 -18.43 0.48
CA SER A 168 32.28 -17.94 0.83
C SER A 168 32.57 -18.05 2.32
#